data_AF-A0A3R6SUB3-F1
#
_entry.id   AF-A0A3R6SUB3-F1
#
_cell.length_a   1.000
_cell.length_b   1.000
_cell.length_c   1.000
_cell.angle_alpha   90.00
_cell.angle_beta   90.00
_cell.angle_gamma   90.00
#
_symmetry.space_group_name_H-M   'P 1'
#
loop_
_entity.id
_entity.type
_entity.pdbx_description
1 polymer ?
#
loop_
_entity_poly.entity_id
_entity_poly.type
_entity_poly.pdbx_seq_one_letter_code
_entity_poly.pdbx_strand_id
1 'polypeptide(L)'
;MNRRNILQIALKMIFVVIFNISFFVISGIHHPVSVWIAYGFIHFSYVTFLFAPKLLGEKSKLSELGLSNDTISLTYFLIVFIECLVFIILKMKIYKLCLLVNLFITSIYFIILIVNVLANEHTITQNTTHEKELNYIREGSSKLRALLDMGLDKDIYKQVEYLYDLIHSSPAKSDISVYDYEQKVLELINTLSMNILSGNMKDINETLLNIKINANERNRILKTMR
;
A
#
# COMPACT_ATOMS: atom_id res chain seq x y z
N MET A 1 2.44 7.46 24.04
CA MET A 1 1.87 8.12 22.84
C MET A 1 2.79 9.27 22.43
N ASN A 2 3.30 9.32 21.19
CA ASN A 2 4.25 10.35 20.77
C ASN A 2 3.55 11.72 20.58
N ARG A 3 4.26 12.85 20.78
CA ARG A 3 3.76 14.24 20.65
C ARG A 3 3.01 14.46 19.32
N ARG A 4 3.51 13.88 18.23
CA ARG A 4 2.86 13.92 16.90
C ARG A 4 1.46 13.31 16.91
N ASN A 5 1.27 12.18 17.59
CA ASN A 5 -0.03 11.50 17.67
C ASN A 5 -1.02 12.32 18.52
N ILE A 6 -0.54 12.94 19.60
CA ILE A 6 -1.35 13.84 20.44
C ILE A 6 -1.85 15.02 19.61
N LEU A 7 -0.96 15.69 18.88
CA LEU A 7 -1.32 16.83 18.03
C LEU A 7 -2.31 16.45 16.92
N GLN A 8 -2.14 15.27 16.31
CA GLN A 8 -3.08 14.77 15.30
C GLN A 8 -4.47 14.46 15.88
N ILE A 9 -4.54 13.88 17.08
CA ILE A 9 -5.81 13.64 17.77
C ILE A 9 -6.45 14.98 18.14
N ALA A 10 -5.69 15.92 18.70
CA ALA A 10 -6.18 17.24 19.05
C ALA A 10 -6.77 17.96 17.82
N LEU A 11 -6.07 17.94 16.69
CA LEU A 11 -6.55 18.55 15.43
C LEU A 11 -7.88 17.94 14.96
N LYS A 12 -8.06 16.62 15.10
CA LYS A 12 -9.32 15.93 14.77
C LYS A 12 -10.46 16.31 15.74
N MET A 13 -10.14 16.51 17.01
CA MET A 13 -11.16 16.88 18.00
C MET A 13 -11.68 18.31 17.84
N ILE A 14 -10.92 19.21 17.19
CA ILE A 14 -11.32 20.61 16.98
C ILE A 14 -12.67 20.70 16.28
N PHE A 15 -12.90 19.91 15.22
CA PHE A 15 -14.18 19.91 14.52
C PHE A 15 -15.33 19.53 15.46
N VAL A 16 -15.19 18.44 16.21
CA VAL A 16 -16.22 17.95 17.13
C VAL A 16 -16.55 19.02 18.17
N VAL A 17 -15.53 19.63 18.78
CA VAL A 17 -15.70 20.66 19.81
C VAL A 17 -16.40 21.90 19.25
N ILE A 18 -15.90 22.46 18.14
CA ILE A 18 -16.47 23.67 17.54
C ILE A 18 -17.91 23.42 17.07
N PHE A 19 -18.16 22.29 16.43
CA PHE A 19 -19.49 21.95 15.95
C PHE A 19 -20.49 21.78 17.10
N ASN A 20 -20.12 21.06 18.16
CA ASN A 20 -20.98 20.87 19.33
C ASN A 20 -21.32 22.21 20.00
N ILE A 21 -20.30 23.03 20.29
CA ILE A 21 -20.51 24.34 20.91
C ILE A 21 -21.43 25.19 20.03
N SER A 22 -21.15 25.26 18.72
CA SER A 22 -21.97 26.05 17.79
C SER A 22 -23.41 25.55 17.73
N PHE A 23 -23.61 24.23 17.67
CA PHE A 23 -24.93 23.61 17.62
C PHE A 23 -25.76 23.94 18.87
N PHE A 24 -25.21 23.73 20.07
CA PHE A 24 -25.95 23.95 21.31
C PHE A 24 -26.14 25.43 21.65
N VAL A 25 -25.16 26.28 21.35
CA VAL A 25 -25.25 27.73 21.62
C VAL A 25 -26.22 28.41 20.66
N ILE A 26 -26.18 28.08 19.37
CA ILE A 26 -27.00 28.76 18.36
C ILE A 26 -28.40 28.16 18.28
N SER A 27 -28.51 26.83 18.36
CA SER A 27 -29.75 26.12 18.05
C SER A 27 -30.55 25.75 19.31
N GLY A 28 -29.89 25.62 20.47
CA GLY A 28 -30.50 25.23 21.74
C GLY A 28 -30.60 23.72 21.93
N ILE A 29 -31.55 23.27 22.77
CA ILE A 29 -31.72 21.84 23.14
C ILE A 29 -33.08 21.30 22.64
N HIS A 30 -34.06 22.16 22.42
CA HIS A 30 -35.40 21.74 21.98
C HIS A 30 -35.48 21.66 20.46
N HIS A 31 -35.29 20.45 19.93
CA HIS A 31 -35.25 20.19 18.49
C HIS A 31 -36.17 19.03 18.07
N PRO A 32 -36.74 19.08 16.85
CA PRO A 32 -37.48 17.96 16.29
C PRO A 32 -36.55 16.76 16.04
N VAL A 33 -37.13 15.56 15.98
CA VAL A 33 -36.39 14.29 15.84
C VAL A 33 -35.44 14.28 14.64
N SER A 34 -35.85 14.86 13.52
CA SER A 34 -35.03 15.04 12.31
C SER A 34 -33.70 15.75 12.54
N VAL A 35 -33.67 16.77 13.40
CA VAL A 35 -32.47 17.54 13.72
C VAL A 35 -31.49 16.69 14.51
N TRP A 36 -31.99 15.84 15.40
CA TRP A 36 -31.17 14.86 16.13
C TRP A 36 -30.62 13.77 15.22
N ILE A 37 -31.42 13.30 14.25
CA ILE A 37 -30.97 12.35 13.23
C ILE A 37 -29.84 12.99 12.40
N ALA A 38 -30.04 14.20 11.89
CA ALA A 38 -29.04 14.94 11.12
C ALA A 38 -27.76 15.17 11.93
N TYR A 39 -27.89 15.59 13.19
CA TYR A 39 -26.77 15.72 14.13
C TYR A 39 -26.01 14.39 14.29
N GLY A 40 -26.72 13.28 14.44
CA GLY A 40 -26.14 11.94 14.54
C GLY A 40 -25.37 11.55 13.27
N PHE A 41 -25.93 11.78 12.09
CA PHE A 41 -25.28 11.45 10.81
C PHE A 41 -24.05 12.32 10.51
N ILE A 42 -24.02 13.59 10.94
CA ILE A 42 -22.81 14.43 10.88
C ILE A 42 -21.67 13.79 11.70
N HIS A 43 -21.95 13.34 12.92
CA HIS A 43 -20.94 12.70 13.76
C HIS A 43 -20.54 11.34 13.20
N PHE A 44 -21.52 10.55 12.75
CA PHE A 44 -21.26 9.25 12.15
C PHE A 44 -20.35 9.38 10.92
N SER A 45 -20.67 10.30 9.99
CA SER A 45 -19.89 10.54 8.78
C SER A 45 -18.49 11.09 9.09
N TYR A 46 -18.36 11.93 10.11
CA TYR A 46 -17.05 12.41 10.57
C TYR A 46 -16.21 11.27 11.14
N VAL A 47 -16.80 10.39 11.95
CA VAL A 47 -16.11 9.21 12.50
C VAL A 47 -15.69 8.27 11.37
N THR A 48 -16.58 7.94 10.42
CA THR A 48 -16.20 7.11 9.26
C THR A 48 -15.07 7.75 8.46
N PHE A 49 -15.10 9.06 8.24
CA PHE A 49 -14.00 9.79 7.61
C PHE A 49 -12.66 9.60 8.32
N LEU A 50 -12.62 9.64 9.66
CA LEU A 50 -11.37 9.52 10.41
C LEU A 50 -10.82 8.09 10.49
N PHE A 51 -11.68 7.08 10.44
CA PHE A 51 -11.34 5.69 10.77
C PHE A 51 -11.42 4.73 9.59
N ALA A 52 -12.38 4.87 8.68
CA ALA A 52 -12.59 3.91 7.59
C ALA A 52 -11.35 3.75 6.68
N PRO A 53 -10.67 4.82 6.24
CA PRO A 53 -9.45 4.68 5.44
C PRO A 53 -8.31 3.97 6.18
N LYS A 54 -8.22 4.17 7.50
CA LYS A 54 -7.18 3.55 8.34
C LYS A 54 -7.43 2.07 8.58
N LEU A 55 -8.69 1.68 8.75
CA LEU A 55 -9.07 0.28 8.96
C LEU A 55 -8.93 -0.54 7.68
N LEU A 56 -9.24 0.07 6.53
CA LEU A 56 -9.25 -0.60 5.23
C LEU A 56 -7.91 -0.49 4.47
N GLY A 57 -6.95 0.25 5.03
CA GLY A 57 -5.60 0.39 4.50
C GLY A 57 -5.49 1.38 3.33
N GLU A 58 -4.42 2.15 3.32
CA GLU A 58 -3.96 2.90 2.15
C GLU A 58 -2.56 2.42 1.80
N LYS A 59 -2.42 1.74 0.66
CA LYS A 59 -1.09 1.31 0.18
C LYS A 59 -0.82 1.59 -1.28
N SER A 60 -1.78 2.08 -2.04
CA SER A 60 -1.53 2.45 -3.43
C SER A 60 -2.05 3.85 -3.70
N LYS A 61 -1.16 4.69 -4.24
CA LYS A 61 -1.46 6.02 -4.80
C LYS A 61 -2.29 5.95 -6.08
N LEU A 62 -2.61 4.76 -6.57
CA LEU A 62 -3.23 4.50 -7.85
C LEU A 62 -4.25 3.37 -7.68
N SER A 63 -5.38 3.67 -7.04
CA SER A 63 -6.55 2.82 -7.27
C SER A 63 -6.93 2.94 -8.75
N GLU A 64 -7.52 1.90 -9.34
CA GLU A 64 -8.01 1.92 -10.73
C GLU A 64 -9.04 3.05 -10.97
N LEU A 65 -9.68 3.55 -9.91
CA LEU A 65 -10.59 4.70 -9.91
C LEU A 65 -9.89 6.05 -9.70
N GLY A 66 -8.58 6.07 -9.43
CA GLY A 66 -7.77 7.28 -9.23
C GLY A 66 -8.07 8.06 -7.93
N LEU A 67 -8.86 7.49 -7.01
CA LEU A 67 -9.29 8.15 -5.77
C LEU A 67 -8.77 7.41 -4.53
N SER A 68 -8.19 8.17 -3.60
CA SER A 68 -7.78 7.64 -2.30
C SER A 68 -8.99 7.35 -1.40
N ASN A 69 -8.83 6.39 -0.48
CA ASN A 69 -9.86 6.07 0.51
C ASN A 69 -10.18 7.30 1.39
N ASP A 70 -9.15 8.11 1.69
CA ASP A 70 -9.29 9.40 2.35
C ASP A 70 -10.18 10.38 1.56
N THR A 71 -9.97 10.49 0.24
CA THR A 71 -10.77 11.39 -0.62
C THR A 71 -12.24 10.97 -0.69
N ILE A 72 -12.52 9.68 -0.88
CA ILE A 72 -13.88 9.14 -0.92
C ILE A 72 -14.59 9.45 0.41
N SER A 73 -13.91 9.21 1.52
CA SER A 73 -14.46 9.40 2.87
C SER A 73 -14.65 10.87 3.24
N LEU A 74 -13.74 11.75 2.82
CA LEU A 74 -13.89 13.20 2.97
C LEU A 74 -15.09 13.71 2.17
N THR A 75 -15.26 13.24 0.93
CA THR A 75 -16.37 13.64 0.06
C THR A 75 -17.72 13.25 0.67
N TYR A 76 -17.83 12.02 1.19
CA TYR A 76 -19.01 11.56 1.91
C TYR A 76 -19.31 12.45 3.12
N PHE A 77 -18.31 12.73 3.97
CA PHE A 77 -18.48 13.62 5.12
C PHE A 77 -18.99 15.01 4.70
N LEU A 78 -18.41 15.62 3.66
CA LEU A 78 -18.84 16.95 3.20
C LEU A 78 -20.28 16.94 2.68
N ILE A 79 -20.68 15.92 1.92
CA ILE A 79 -22.05 15.77 1.42
C ILE A 79 -23.04 15.65 2.57
N VAL A 80 -22.80 14.73 3.51
CA VAL A 80 -23.66 14.54 4.69
C VAL A 80 -23.68 15.78 5.56
N PHE A 81 -22.54 16.44 5.75
CA PHE A 81 -22.46 17.66 6.54
C PHE A 81 -23.34 18.78 5.96
N ILE A 82 -23.23 19.04 4.65
CA ILE A 82 -24.03 20.08 3.99
C ILE A 82 -25.53 19.72 4.01
N GLU A 83 -25.87 18.48 3.67
CA GLU A 83 -27.26 18.00 3.67
C GLU A 83 -27.90 18.08 5.06
N CYS A 84 -27.22 17.59 6.09
CA CYS A 84 -27.71 17.62 7.46
C CYS A 84 -27.82 19.04 8.01
N LEU A 85 -26.93 19.97 7.61
CA LEU A 85 -27.07 21.38 7.97
C LEU A 85 -28.39 21.97 7.47
N VAL A 86 -28.87 21.58 6.28
CA VAL A 86 -30.18 22.03 5.76
C VAL A 86 -31.30 21.55 6.68
N PHE A 87 -31.29 20.28 7.09
CA PHE A 87 -32.28 19.74 8.04
C PHE A 87 -32.25 20.45 9.40
N ILE A 88 -31.06 20.79 9.88
CA ILE A 88 -30.84 21.51 11.15
C ILE A 88 -31.39 22.95 11.06
N ILE A 89 -31.00 23.71 10.04
CA ILE A 89 -31.37 25.12 9.87
C ILE A 89 -32.87 25.28 9.63
N LEU A 90 -33.44 24.45 8.76
CA LEU A 90 -34.87 24.52 8.42
C LEU A 90 -35.78 23.88 9.48
N LYS A 91 -35.21 23.20 10.48
CA LYS A 91 -35.93 22.49 11.56
C LYS A 91 -37.08 21.62 11.01
N MET A 92 -36.83 20.92 9.90
CA MET A 92 -37.86 20.19 9.16
C MET A 92 -38.50 19.12 10.05
N LYS A 93 -39.82 19.01 10.14
CA LYS A 93 -40.46 18.01 11.03
C LYS A 93 -40.51 16.59 10.46
N ILE A 94 -40.18 16.42 9.18
CA ILE A 94 -40.29 15.14 8.44
C ILE A 94 -39.04 14.28 8.68
N TYR A 95 -38.97 13.62 9.83
CA TYR A 95 -37.80 12.82 10.22
C TYR A 95 -37.56 11.60 9.32
N LYS A 96 -38.61 10.99 8.76
CA LYS A 96 -38.51 9.83 7.86
C LYS A 96 -37.70 10.16 6.60
N LEU A 97 -37.86 11.38 6.07
CA LEU A 97 -37.13 11.83 4.90
C LEU A 97 -35.64 11.99 5.20
N CYS A 98 -35.31 12.66 6.32
CA CYS A 98 -33.93 12.83 6.78
C CYS A 98 -33.22 11.47 6.93
N LEU A 99 -33.90 10.51 7.58
CA LEU A 99 -33.37 9.17 7.77
C LEU A 99 -33.15 8.42 6.44
N LEU A 100 -34.14 8.44 5.54
CA LEU A 100 -34.07 7.72 4.27
C LEU A 100 -32.94 8.25 3.38
N VAL A 101 -32.81 9.58 3.27
CA VAL A 101 -31.77 10.23 2.47
C VAL A 101 -30.39 9.87 3.02
N ASN A 102 -30.18 10.01 4.33
CA ASN A 102 -28.91 9.69 4.96
C ASN A 102 -28.54 8.21 4.85
N LEU A 103 -29.51 7.30 4.98
CA LEU A 103 -29.29 5.87 4.80
C LEU A 103 -28.85 5.56 3.36
N PHE A 104 -29.49 6.18 2.37
CA PHE A 104 -29.18 5.97 0.96
C PHE A 104 -27.78 6.49 0.59
N ILE A 105 -27.44 7.71 0.99
CA ILE A 105 -26.10 8.30 0.77
C ILE A 105 -25.03 7.44 1.45
N THR A 106 -25.27 7.02 2.70
CA THR A 106 -24.34 6.16 3.45
C THR A 106 -24.14 4.80 2.79
N SER A 107 -25.20 4.21 2.25
CA SER A 107 -25.11 2.92 1.54
C SER A 107 -24.28 3.03 0.27
N ILE A 108 -24.50 4.09 -0.53
CA ILE A 108 -23.70 4.37 -1.73
C ILE A 108 -22.23 4.55 -1.37
N TYR A 109 -21.95 5.31 -0.31
CA TYR A 109 -20.59 5.51 0.19
C TYR A 109 -19.90 4.17 0.51
N PHE A 110 -20.54 3.28 1.26
CA PHE A 110 -19.94 1.99 1.60
C PHE A 110 -19.71 1.11 0.38
N ILE A 111 -20.62 1.10 -0.59
CA ILE A 111 -20.44 0.36 -1.85
C ILE A 111 -19.20 0.88 -2.60
N ILE A 112 -19.09 2.20 -2.79
CA ILE A 112 -17.95 2.81 -3.48
C ILE A 112 -16.65 2.52 -2.74
N LEU A 113 -16.64 2.64 -1.41
CA LEU A 113 -15.46 2.39 -0.59
C LEU A 113 -14.99 0.93 -0.69
N ILE A 114 -15.91 -0.03 -0.59
CA ILE A 114 -15.58 -1.46 -0.69
C ILE A 114 -15.05 -1.79 -2.09
N VAL A 115 -15.70 -1.29 -3.15
CA VAL A 115 -15.23 -1.49 -4.53
C VAL A 115 -13.83 -0.91 -4.71
N ASN A 116 -13.56 0.30 -4.20
CA ASN A 116 -12.24 0.91 -4.29
C ASN A 116 -11.17 0.09 -3.55
N VAL A 117 -11.50 -0.44 -2.37
CA VAL A 117 -10.58 -1.31 -1.60
C VAL A 117 -10.28 -2.60 -2.35
N LEU A 118 -11.29 -3.30 -2.86
CA LEU A 118 -11.12 -4.55 -3.61
C LEU A 118 -10.30 -4.35 -4.89
N ALA A 119 -10.58 -3.28 -5.64
CA ALA A 119 -9.80 -2.93 -6.82
C ALA A 119 -8.33 -2.64 -6.45
N ASN A 120 -8.12 -1.89 -5.35
CA ASN A 120 -6.78 -1.54 -4.91
C ASN A 120 -5.95 -2.74 -4.46
N GLU A 121 -6.56 -3.71 -3.77
CA GLU A 121 -5.88 -4.96 -3.40
C GLU A 121 -5.41 -5.75 -4.60
N HIS A 122 -6.24 -5.83 -5.65
CA HIS A 122 -5.89 -6.49 -6.91
C HIS A 122 -4.69 -5.78 -7.58
N THR A 123 -4.74 -4.45 -7.70
CA THR A 123 -3.63 -3.67 -8.29
C THR A 123 -2.34 -3.76 -7.47
N ILE A 124 -2.42 -3.69 -6.13
CA ILE A 124 -1.26 -3.85 -5.25
C ILE A 124 -0.64 -5.23 -5.43
N THR A 125 -1.45 -6.28 -5.54
CA THR A 125 -0.96 -7.65 -5.73
C THR A 125 -0.25 -7.80 -7.07
N GLN A 126 -0.79 -7.22 -8.13
CA GLN A 126 -0.15 -7.23 -9.45
C GLN A 126 1.15 -6.41 -9.50
N ASN A 127 1.14 -5.20 -8.93
CA ASN A 127 2.33 -4.33 -8.91
C ASN A 127 3.44 -4.88 -8.00
N THR A 128 3.09 -5.44 -6.83
CA THR A 128 4.09 -6.07 -5.95
C THR A 128 4.64 -7.36 -6.54
N THR A 129 3.83 -8.11 -7.31
CA THR A 129 4.32 -9.21 -8.12
C THR A 129 5.32 -8.65 -9.13
N HIS A 130 4.92 -7.70 -9.98
CA HIS A 130 5.80 -7.15 -11.02
C HIS A 130 7.10 -6.52 -10.50
N GLU A 131 7.07 -5.81 -9.37
CA GLU A 131 8.28 -5.30 -8.73
C GLU A 131 9.19 -6.43 -8.23
N LYS A 132 8.63 -7.50 -7.63
CA LYS A 132 9.40 -8.69 -7.26
C LYS A 132 9.96 -9.41 -8.48
N GLU A 133 9.19 -9.53 -9.57
CA GLU A 133 9.59 -10.16 -10.83
C GLU A 133 10.86 -9.53 -11.41
N LEU A 134 10.99 -8.20 -11.30
CA LEU A 134 12.12 -7.47 -11.85
C LEU A 134 13.25 -7.23 -10.86
N ASN A 135 12.99 -7.24 -9.54
CA ASN A 135 14.01 -6.88 -8.56
C ASN A 135 15.19 -7.87 -8.54
N TYR A 136 14.93 -9.17 -8.61
CA TYR A 136 15.98 -10.20 -8.67
C TYR A 136 16.95 -9.95 -9.84
N ILE A 137 16.40 -9.76 -11.05
CA ILE A 137 17.20 -9.57 -12.27
C ILE A 137 17.99 -8.27 -12.18
N ARG A 138 17.32 -7.17 -11.83
CA ARG A 138 17.95 -5.84 -11.80
C ARG A 138 19.05 -5.77 -10.75
N GLU A 139 18.77 -6.22 -9.53
CA GLU A 139 19.72 -6.17 -8.42
C GLU A 139 20.90 -7.12 -8.65
N GLY A 140 20.62 -8.38 -9.03
CA GLY A 140 21.65 -9.38 -9.30
C GLY A 140 22.56 -8.95 -10.46
N SER A 141 21.99 -8.49 -11.57
CA SER A 141 22.76 -8.03 -12.73
C SER A 141 23.59 -6.79 -12.37
N SER A 142 23.03 -5.83 -11.64
CA SER A 142 23.76 -4.62 -11.23
C SER A 142 24.96 -4.93 -10.32
N LYS A 143 24.78 -5.83 -9.36
CA LYS A 143 25.86 -6.24 -8.45
C LYS A 143 26.95 -6.99 -9.18
N LEU A 144 26.59 -7.95 -10.04
CA LEU A 144 27.57 -8.69 -10.85
C LEU A 144 28.30 -7.78 -11.83
N ARG A 145 27.61 -6.79 -12.42
CA ARG A 145 28.25 -5.79 -13.29
C ARG A 145 29.30 -4.98 -12.53
N ALA A 146 28.99 -4.55 -11.32
CA ALA A 146 29.94 -3.84 -10.48
C ALA A 146 31.18 -4.69 -10.16
N LEU A 147 31.05 -6.02 -10.02
CA LEU A 147 32.19 -6.92 -9.84
C LEU A 147 33.06 -7.02 -11.10
N LEU A 148 32.46 -7.06 -12.29
CA LEU A 148 33.21 -7.09 -13.56
C LEU A 148 34.10 -5.85 -13.74
N ASP A 149 33.69 -4.72 -13.18
CA ASP A 149 34.44 -3.46 -13.23
C ASP A 149 35.63 -3.42 -12.23
N MET A 150 35.79 -4.43 -11.35
CA MET A 150 36.84 -4.46 -10.31
C MET A 150 38.22 -4.97 -10.78
N GLY A 151 38.41 -5.25 -12.07
CA GLY A 151 39.70 -5.73 -12.59
C GLY A 151 40.06 -7.14 -12.12
N LEU A 152 39.13 -8.07 -12.27
CA LEU A 152 39.25 -9.47 -11.84
C LEU A 152 40.26 -10.27 -12.68
N ASP A 153 40.82 -11.33 -12.09
CA ASP A 153 41.57 -12.34 -12.84
C ASP A 153 40.73 -12.92 -13.99
N LYS A 154 41.39 -13.25 -15.10
CA LYS A 154 40.73 -13.69 -16.35
C LYS A 154 39.74 -14.84 -16.17
N ASP A 155 40.04 -15.79 -15.28
CA ASP A 155 39.16 -16.93 -15.01
C ASP A 155 37.90 -16.51 -14.23
N ILE A 156 38.10 -15.77 -13.12
CA ILE A 156 37.02 -15.25 -12.29
C ILE A 156 36.13 -14.30 -13.09
N TYR A 157 36.73 -13.41 -13.90
CA TYR A 157 36.02 -12.49 -14.79
C TYR A 157 35.01 -13.24 -15.66
N LYS A 158 35.46 -14.30 -16.35
CA LYS A 158 34.59 -15.10 -17.23
C LYS A 158 33.45 -15.79 -16.47
N GLN A 159 33.72 -16.27 -15.26
CA GLN A 159 32.70 -16.91 -14.43
C GLN A 159 31.66 -15.89 -13.94
N VAL A 160 32.09 -14.70 -13.51
CA VAL A 160 31.20 -13.60 -13.12
C VAL A 160 30.40 -13.10 -14.32
N GLU A 161 31.01 -13.00 -15.50
CA GLU A 161 30.35 -12.60 -16.76
C GLU A 161 29.26 -13.60 -17.14
N TYR A 162 29.55 -14.89 -17.04
CA TYR A 162 28.54 -15.94 -17.23
C TYR A 162 27.37 -15.82 -16.25
N LEU A 163 27.63 -15.55 -14.96
CA LEU A 163 26.56 -15.35 -13.98
C LEU A 163 25.74 -14.10 -14.28
N TYR A 164 26.40 -13.02 -14.73
CA TYR A 164 25.73 -11.80 -15.15
C TYR A 164 24.76 -12.11 -16.29
N ASP A 165 25.24 -12.76 -17.35
CA ASP A 165 24.41 -13.12 -18.50
C ASP A 165 23.26 -14.06 -18.10
N LEU A 166 23.52 -15.04 -17.23
CA LEU A 166 22.50 -15.97 -16.73
C LEU A 166 21.39 -15.24 -15.98
N ILE A 167 21.73 -14.34 -15.06
CA ILE A 167 20.74 -13.58 -14.28
C ILE A 167 20.03 -12.56 -15.16
N HIS A 168 20.77 -11.84 -16.02
CA HIS A 168 20.23 -10.83 -16.91
C HIS A 168 19.24 -11.40 -17.93
N SER A 169 19.50 -12.62 -18.41
CA SER A 169 18.62 -13.36 -19.34
C SER A 169 17.58 -14.25 -18.65
N SER A 170 17.48 -14.21 -17.32
CA SER A 170 16.50 -15.00 -16.57
C SER A 170 15.07 -14.57 -16.89
N PRO A 171 14.06 -15.46 -16.76
CA PRO A 171 12.66 -15.07 -16.93
C PRO A 171 12.27 -13.90 -16.04
N ALA A 172 11.71 -12.84 -16.62
CA ALA A 172 11.20 -11.64 -15.95
C ALA A 172 9.83 -11.88 -15.27
N LYS A 173 9.75 -13.00 -14.54
CA LYS A 173 8.64 -13.40 -13.67
C LYS A 173 9.21 -14.06 -12.43
N SER A 174 8.53 -13.97 -11.28
CA SER A 174 8.92 -14.52 -9.98
C SER A 174 7.66 -15.05 -9.30
N ASP A 175 7.83 -16.05 -8.45
CA ASP A 175 6.75 -16.73 -7.74
C ASP A 175 7.21 -17.08 -6.32
N ILE A 176 6.26 -17.31 -5.41
CA ILE A 176 6.58 -17.70 -4.02
C ILE A 176 7.45 -18.96 -3.94
N SER A 177 7.27 -19.90 -4.88
CA SER A 177 8.03 -21.14 -4.99
C SER A 177 9.51 -20.96 -5.30
N VAL A 178 9.91 -19.79 -5.82
CA VAL A 178 11.30 -19.49 -6.16
C VAL A 178 11.92 -18.39 -5.30
N TYR A 179 11.15 -17.80 -4.39
CA TYR A 179 11.59 -16.70 -3.54
C TYR A 179 12.88 -17.02 -2.78
N ASP A 180 12.99 -18.21 -2.20
CA ASP A 180 14.17 -18.64 -1.44
C ASP A 180 15.42 -18.75 -2.31
N TYR A 181 15.28 -19.20 -3.57
CA TYR A 181 16.40 -19.24 -4.52
C TYR A 181 16.85 -17.84 -4.90
N GLU A 182 15.92 -16.91 -5.12
CA GLU A 182 16.22 -15.52 -5.47
C GLU A 182 16.97 -14.80 -4.34
N GLN A 183 16.51 -14.94 -3.10
CA GLN A 183 17.19 -14.37 -1.93
C GLN A 183 18.57 -14.97 -1.73
N LYS A 184 18.68 -16.30 -1.84
CA LYS A 184 19.95 -17.01 -1.68
C LYS A 184 20.97 -16.61 -2.75
N VAL A 185 20.54 -16.41 -3.99
CA VAL A 185 21.42 -15.90 -5.06
C VAL A 185 21.93 -14.49 -4.72
N LEU A 186 21.04 -13.57 -4.32
CA LEU A 186 21.45 -12.19 -3.98
C LEU A 186 22.41 -12.14 -2.78
N GLU A 187 22.17 -12.97 -1.78
CA GLU A 187 23.07 -13.12 -0.64
C GLU A 187 24.44 -13.67 -1.07
N LEU A 188 24.45 -14.74 -1.88
CA LEU A 188 25.69 -15.31 -2.41
C LEU A 188 26.46 -14.33 -3.29
N ILE A 189 25.79 -13.44 -4.04
CA ILE A 189 26.48 -12.37 -4.80
C ILE A 189 27.17 -11.38 -3.85
N ASN A 190 26.56 -11.04 -2.71
CA ASN A 190 27.22 -10.20 -1.70
C ASN A 190 28.42 -10.93 -1.10
N THR A 191 28.28 -12.22 -0.79
CA THR A 191 29.38 -13.06 -0.30
C THR A 191 30.51 -13.16 -1.32
N LEU A 192 30.18 -13.30 -2.61
CA LEU A 192 31.16 -13.32 -3.69
C LEU A 192 31.96 -12.02 -3.73
N SER A 193 31.29 -10.88 -3.60
CA SER A 193 31.96 -9.58 -3.52
C SER A 193 32.96 -9.53 -2.36
N MET A 194 32.57 -10.00 -1.18
CA MET A 194 33.46 -10.05 -0.01
C MET A 194 34.66 -10.98 -0.24
N ASN A 195 34.42 -12.17 -0.81
CA ASN A 195 35.47 -13.17 -1.07
C ASN A 195 36.49 -12.69 -2.10
N ILE A 196 36.04 -11.98 -3.13
CA ILE A 196 36.89 -11.33 -4.14
C ILE A 196 37.78 -10.28 -3.47
N LEU A 197 37.21 -9.42 -2.62
CA LEU A 197 37.97 -8.39 -1.90
C LEU A 197 38.98 -8.99 -0.92
N SER A 198 38.69 -10.13 -0.31
CA SER A 198 39.60 -10.81 0.62
C SER A 198 40.63 -11.73 -0.05
N GLY A 199 40.55 -11.94 -1.38
CA GLY A 199 41.49 -12.79 -2.13
C GLY A 199 41.40 -14.30 -1.82
N ASN A 200 40.27 -14.78 -1.29
CA ASN A 200 40.11 -16.18 -0.90
C ASN A 200 39.61 -17.05 -2.07
N MET A 201 40.54 -17.55 -2.87
CA MET A 201 40.25 -18.24 -4.14
C MET A 201 39.39 -19.50 -4.01
N LYS A 202 39.47 -20.22 -2.88
CA LYS A 202 38.66 -21.43 -2.66
C LYS A 202 37.19 -21.05 -2.45
N ASP A 203 36.97 -20.04 -1.63
CA ASP A 203 35.62 -19.57 -1.29
C ASP A 203 34.97 -18.83 -2.47
N ILE A 204 35.76 -18.19 -3.34
CA ILE A 204 35.27 -17.59 -4.59
C ILE A 204 34.65 -18.65 -5.51
N ASN A 205 35.39 -19.72 -5.82
CA ASN A 205 34.92 -20.76 -6.75
C ASN A 205 33.68 -21.50 -6.22
N GLU A 206 33.65 -21.79 -4.92
CA GLU A 206 32.49 -22.41 -4.28
C GLU A 206 31.26 -21.49 -4.34
N THR A 207 31.45 -20.19 -4.08
CA THR A 207 30.37 -19.20 -4.15
C THR A 207 29.83 -19.05 -5.58
N LEU A 208 30.72 -18.98 -6.58
CA LEU A 208 30.35 -18.91 -8.00
C LEU A 208 29.50 -20.13 -8.42
N LEU A 209 29.91 -21.33 -8.02
CA LEU A 209 29.16 -22.56 -8.30
C LEU A 209 27.79 -22.55 -7.63
N ASN A 210 27.71 -22.13 -6.37
CA ASN A 210 26.46 -22.06 -5.63
C ASN A 210 25.49 -21.04 -6.25
N ILE A 211 25.97 -19.87 -6.70
CA ILE A 211 25.13 -18.91 -7.42
C ILE A 211 24.56 -19.57 -8.68
N LYS A 212 25.42 -20.21 -9.47
CA LYS A 212 25.02 -20.89 -10.71
C LYS A 212 23.94 -21.95 -10.48
N ILE A 213 24.10 -22.78 -9.45
CA ILE A 213 23.13 -23.83 -9.14
C ILE A 213 21.77 -23.22 -8.78
N ASN A 214 21.73 -22.26 -7.86
CA ASN A 214 20.47 -21.67 -7.41
C ASN A 214 19.77 -20.86 -8.52
N ALA A 215 20.52 -20.11 -9.33
CA ALA A 215 19.96 -19.35 -10.45
C ALA A 215 19.37 -20.26 -11.53
N ASN A 216 20.03 -21.38 -11.85
CA ASN A 216 19.50 -22.35 -12.81
C ASN A 216 18.27 -23.07 -12.27
N GLU A 217 18.27 -23.44 -10.99
CA GLU A 217 17.13 -24.10 -10.35
C GLU A 217 15.89 -23.20 -10.34
N ARG A 218 16.08 -21.93 -9.96
CA ARG A 218 15.04 -20.89 -10.08
C ARG A 218 14.48 -20.80 -11.50
N ASN A 219 15.35 -20.73 -12.51
CA ASN A 219 14.93 -20.64 -13.90
C ASN A 219 14.24 -21.90 -14.41
N ARG A 220 14.63 -23.09 -13.90
CA ARG A 220 13.99 -24.37 -14.22
C ARG A 220 12.55 -24.40 -13.70
N ILE A 221 12.35 -24.08 -12.43
CA ILE A 221 11.03 -24.07 -11.78
C ILE A 221 10.08 -23.13 -12.53
N LEU A 222 10.52 -21.91 -12.85
CA LEU A 222 9.68 -20.94 -13.57
C LEU A 222 9.36 -21.34 -15.01
N LYS A 223 10.24 -22.11 -15.68
CA LYS A 223 9.95 -22.68 -17.01
C LYS A 223 8.88 -23.75 -16.95
N THR A 224 8.80 -24.52 -15.85
CA THR A 224 7.80 -25.57 -15.67
C THR A 224 6.41 -25.05 -15.27
N MET A 225 6.34 -23.84 -14.72
CA MET A 225 5.08 -23.14 -14.37
C MET A 225 4.44 -22.45 -15.59
N ARG A 226 4.21 -23.21 -16.68
CA ARG A 226 3.45 -22.70 -17.83
C ARG A 226 1.96 -22.69 -17.56
#